data_AF-A0A090XAS5-F1
#
_entry.id   AF-A0A090XAS5-F1
#
_cell.length_a   1.000
_cell.length_b   1.000
_cell.length_c   1.000
_cell.angle_alpha   90.00
_cell.angle_beta   90.00
_cell.angle_gamma   90.00
#
_symmetry.space_group_name_H-M   'P 1'
#
loop_
_entity.id
_entity.type
_entity.pdbx_description
1 polymer ?
#
loop_
_entity_poly.entity_id
_entity_poly.type
_entity_poly.pdbx_seq_one_letter_code
_entity_poly.pdbx_strand_id
1 'polypeptide(L)'
;MKWQKKLRGQPVLYWVSRHMSTWSTVAFNLAVLINVIVAIFYPFADAKELDPRLSGLSWALMLVSLAGVVLAPRPSSIRALSCACILRLMSWLGLQPTLWLLGTVNVAISTVHLVSIVGNHGTFARSLGHMLSDMELLYHVSYLTVCVLGLVGHPLFYSVLLLDVLYQEETLLNVIKSVTRNGRSIILTAVLALILVYLFSIVAFLFFRDDFLIQVDSSTSRTTTAADVPHPDPNYLEGFCKAANGGQEPCPQEALPAGADDGDSGDDTVGERACDSLVMCIVTTLNHGLRNGGGIGDVLRPPSSKEPLYFARVVYDLLFFFVVIIIVLNLIFGVIIDTFADLRSEKQQKDETLRNTCFICGLDRSAFDNKSVSFEEHIRCEHNLWHYLYFIVLVRVKDPTEFTGPESYVDTMIKENEPRVVPSHAGHVPSCGRGRV
;
A
#
# COMPACT_ATOMS: atom_id res chain seq x y z
N MET A 1 -0.15 31.79 -11.34
CA MET A 1 -0.30 32.48 -12.65
C MET A 1 1.00 33.00 -13.26
N LYS A 2 1.81 33.82 -12.55
CA LYS A 2 3.11 34.34 -13.10
C LYS A 2 4.05 33.23 -13.58
N TRP A 3 4.22 32.16 -12.79
CA TRP A 3 5.02 31.00 -13.18
C TRP A 3 4.50 30.32 -14.45
N GLN A 4 3.19 30.09 -14.56
CA GLN A 4 2.57 29.49 -15.74
C GLN A 4 2.83 30.31 -17.03
N LYS A 5 2.90 31.65 -16.94
CA LYS A 5 3.33 32.51 -18.06
C LYS A 5 4.80 32.26 -18.44
N LYS A 6 5.69 32.13 -17.45
CA LYS A 6 7.12 31.81 -17.66
C LYS A 6 7.30 30.40 -18.25
N LEU A 7 6.54 29.43 -17.74
CA LEU A 7 6.54 28.03 -18.20
C LEU A 7 6.15 27.92 -19.66
N ARG A 8 5.11 28.64 -20.11
CA ARG A 8 4.71 28.70 -21.53
C ARG A 8 5.80 29.29 -22.45
N GLY A 9 6.74 30.06 -21.91
CA GLY A 9 7.92 30.55 -22.63
C GLY A 9 8.99 29.47 -22.88
N GLN A 10 8.89 28.31 -22.24
CA GLN A 10 9.81 27.17 -22.38
C GLN A 10 9.08 25.98 -23.02
N PRO A 11 9.23 25.75 -24.35
CA PRO A 11 8.36 24.82 -25.08
C PRO A 11 8.49 23.37 -24.62
N VAL A 12 9.72 22.90 -24.33
CA VAL A 12 9.99 21.52 -23.88
C VAL A 12 9.41 21.28 -22.49
N LEU A 13 9.72 22.15 -21.52
CA LEU A 13 9.23 22.00 -20.15
C LEU A 13 7.70 22.14 -20.08
N TYR A 14 7.12 23.03 -20.87
CA TYR A 14 5.67 23.16 -21.00
C TYR A 14 5.03 21.88 -21.56
N TRP A 15 5.60 21.30 -22.63
CA TRP A 15 5.08 20.07 -23.22
C TRP A 15 5.13 18.90 -22.23
N VAL A 16 6.25 18.73 -21.52
CA VAL A 16 6.41 17.70 -20.48
C VAL A 16 5.41 17.93 -19.34
N SER A 17 5.33 19.15 -18.81
CA SER A 17 4.45 19.50 -17.68
C SER A 17 2.96 19.38 -18.02
N ARG A 18 2.57 19.66 -19.27
CA ARG A 18 1.18 19.52 -19.74
C ARG A 18 0.70 18.08 -19.74
N HIS A 19 1.60 17.13 -19.94
CA HIS A 19 1.30 15.69 -20.07
C HIS A 19 1.56 14.92 -18.76
N MET A 20 1.55 15.61 -17.61
CA MET A 20 1.84 15.06 -16.29
C MET A 20 1.09 13.76 -15.98
N SER A 21 -0.22 13.72 -16.23
CA SER A 21 -1.05 12.52 -15.98
C SER A 21 -0.65 11.33 -16.86
N THR A 22 -0.34 11.57 -18.14
CA THR A 22 0.10 10.49 -19.03
C THR A 22 1.44 9.90 -18.60
N TRP A 23 2.38 10.72 -18.11
CA TRP A 23 3.66 10.23 -17.59
C TRP A 23 3.47 9.34 -16.36
N SER A 24 2.57 9.73 -15.46
CA SER A 24 2.19 8.91 -14.29
C SER A 24 1.63 7.55 -14.72
N THR A 25 0.63 7.54 -15.62
CA THR A 25 0.01 6.30 -16.11
C THR A 25 1.02 5.39 -16.83
N VAL A 26 1.93 5.96 -17.64
CA VAL A 26 2.95 5.17 -18.35
C VAL A 26 3.97 4.59 -17.37
N ALA A 27 4.45 5.37 -16.39
CA ALA A 27 5.39 4.89 -15.36
C ALA A 27 4.78 3.73 -14.56
N PHE A 28 3.53 3.87 -14.13
CA PHE A 28 2.84 2.84 -13.36
C PHE A 28 2.58 1.56 -14.17
N ASN A 29 2.11 1.68 -15.41
CA ASN A 29 1.92 0.51 -16.27
C ASN A 29 3.25 -0.23 -16.53
N LEU A 30 4.35 0.50 -16.66
CA LEU A 30 5.67 -0.08 -16.82
C LEU A 30 6.14 -0.78 -15.53
N ALA A 31 5.89 -0.20 -14.35
CA ALA A 31 6.16 -0.84 -13.07
C ALA A 31 5.34 -2.13 -12.89
N VAL A 32 4.05 -2.12 -13.22
CA VAL A 32 3.20 -3.33 -13.21
C VAL A 32 3.74 -4.40 -14.14
N LEU A 33 4.13 -4.02 -15.37
CA LEU A 33 4.72 -4.94 -16.33
C LEU A 33 6.00 -5.59 -15.80
N ILE A 34 6.92 -4.81 -15.24
CA ILE A 34 8.18 -5.32 -14.67
C ILE A 34 7.86 -6.32 -13.54
N ASN A 35 6.94 -6.00 -12.64
CA ASN A 35 6.53 -6.89 -11.55
C ASN A 35 5.88 -8.19 -12.04
N VAL A 36 5.05 -8.13 -13.09
CA VAL A 36 4.47 -9.35 -13.71
C VAL A 36 5.57 -10.23 -14.29
N ILE A 37 6.56 -9.65 -14.96
CA ILE A 37 7.71 -10.42 -15.49
C ILE A 37 8.51 -11.05 -14.35
N VAL A 38 8.82 -10.28 -13.30
CA VAL A 38 9.54 -10.81 -12.11
C VAL A 38 8.73 -11.94 -11.46
N ALA A 39 7.42 -11.80 -11.31
CA ALA A 39 6.56 -12.81 -10.68
C ALA A 39 6.51 -14.14 -11.45
N ILE A 40 6.56 -14.10 -12.79
CA ILE A 40 6.48 -15.32 -13.63
C ILE A 40 7.82 -16.05 -13.71
N PHE A 41 8.93 -15.30 -13.79
CA PHE A 41 10.22 -15.87 -14.18
C PHE A 41 11.28 -15.86 -13.07
N TYR A 42 10.95 -15.45 -11.85
CA TYR A 42 11.83 -15.57 -10.70
C TYR A 42 11.72 -16.98 -10.07
N PRO A 43 12.83 -17.65 -9.69
CA PRO A 43 14.22 -17.20 -9.76
C PRO A 43 14.84 -17.32 -11.16
N PHE A 44 15.66 -16.33 -11.53
CA PHE A 44 16.21 -16.21 -12.89
C PHE A 44 17.27 -17.26 -13.27
N ALA A 45 17.72 -18.07 -12.30
CA ALA A 45 18.77 -19.08 -12.49
C ALA A 45 18.29 -20.30 -13.30
N ASP A 46 17.00 -20.62 -13.23
CA ASP A 46 16.40 -21.80 -13.87
C ASP A 46 15.69 -21.49 -15.18
N ALA A 47 15.78 -20.24 -15.66
CA ALA A 47 15.20 -19.82 -16.92
C ALA A 47 15.97 -20.45 -18.08
N LYS A 48 15.66 -21.73 -18.37
CA LYS A 48 16.08 -22.42 -19.58
C LYS A 48 15.82 -21.51 -20.76
N GLU A 49 16.83 -21.36 -21.63
CA GLU A 49 16.70 -20.72 -22.93
C GLU A 49 15.37 -21.17 -23.56
N LEU A 50 14.49 -20.21 -23.87
CA LEU A 50 13.16 -20.51 -24.39
C LEU A 50 13.30 -21.46 -25.58
N ASP A 51 12.58 -22.60 -25.54
CA ASP A 51 12.61 -23.62 -26.58
C ASP A 51 12.50 -22.98 -28.00
N PRO A 52 13.22 -23.48 -29.01
CA PRO A 52 13.18 -22.94 -30.38
C PRO A 52 11.75 -22.85 -30.97
N ARG A 53 10.83 -23.70 -30.50
CA ARG A 53 9.40 -23.67 -30.86
C ARG A 53 8.68 -22.44 -30.32
N LEU A 54 9.04 -21.99 -29.11
CA LEU A 54 8.49 -20.80 -28.47
C LEU A 54 9.04 -19.51 -29.12
N SER A 55 10.26 -19.55 -29.66
CA SER A 55 10.82 -18.48 -30.49
C SER A 55 10.01 -18.27 -31.78
N GLY A 56 9.64 -19.35 -32.49
CA GLY A 56 8.78 -19.29 -33.67
C GLY A 56 7.37 -18.74 -33.37
N LEU A 57 6.78 -19.15 -32.24
CA LEU A 57 5.50 -18.61 -31.76
C LEU A 57 5.58 -17.12 -31.43
N SER A 58 6.69 -16.64 -30.86
CA SER A 58 6.88 -15.21 -30.57
C SER A 58 6.94 -14.36 -31.85
N TRP A 59 7.53 -14.87 -32.94
CA TRP A 59 7.52 -14.21 -34.25
C TRP A 59 6.13 -14.17 -34.87
N ALA A 60 5.40 -15.29 -34.86
CA ALA A 60 4.03 -15.34 -35.36
C ALA A 60 3.12 -14.37 -34.60
N LEU A 61 3.24 -14.31 -33.25
CA LEU A 61 2.49 -13.39 -32.41
C LEU A 61 2.83 -11.92 -32.72
N MET A 62 4.10 -11.60 -32.95
CA MET A 62 4.53 -10.23 -33.31
C MET A 62 4.00 -9.81 -34.69
N LEU A 63 4.01 -10.71 -35.68
CA LEU A 63 3.49 -10.41 -37.01
C LEU A 63 1.97 -10.27 -37.03
N VAL A 64 1.25 -11.14 -36.30
CA VAL A 64 -0.22 -11.06 -36.17
C VAL A 64 -0.64 -9.79 -35.42
N SER A 65 0.06 -9.43 -34.35
CA SER A 65 -0.24 -8.20 -33.60
C SER A 65 0.09 -6.94 -34.41
N LEU A 66 1.18 -6.94 -35.18
CA LEU A 66 1.52 -5.83 -36.09
C LEU A 66 0.46 -5.68 -37.20
N ALA A 67 0.06 -6.77 -37.84
CA ALA A 67 -1.03 -6.77 -38.82
C ALA A 67 -2.35 -6.27 -38.21
N GLY A 68 -2.65 -6.66 -36.98
CA GLY A 68 -3.80 -6.18 -36.23
C GLY A 68 -3.80 -4.67 -36.00
N VAL A 69 -2.65 -4.06 -35.68
CA VAL A 69 -2.53 -2.59 -35.51
C VAL A 69 -2.71 -1.86 -36.84
N VAL A 70 -2.11 -2.37 -37.92
CA VAL A 70 -2.19 -1.75 -39.26
C VAL A 70 -3.60 -1.84 -39.84
N LEU A 71 -4.29 -2.97 -39.66
CA LEU A 71 -5.64 -3.18 -40.20
C LEU A 71 -6.73 -2.56 -39.32
N ALA A 72 -6.55 -2.54 -37.99
CA ALA A 72 -7.51 -2.00 -37.05
C ALA A 72 -6.78 -1.45 -35.80
N PRO A 73 -6.49 -0.13 -35.73
CA PRO A 73 -5.80 0.49 -34.59
C PRO A 73 -6.73 0.59 -33.38
N ARG A 74 -7.05 -0.56 -32.79
CA ARG A 74 -7.76 -0.70 -31.53
C ARG A 74 -6.74 -0.65 -30.38
N PRO A 75 -7.12 -0.11 -29.21
CA PRO A 75 -6.23 -0.11 -28.04
C PRO A 75 -5.81 -1.52 -27.61
N SER A 76 -6.64 -2.54 -27.89
CA SER A 76 -6.28 -3.95 -27.71
C SER A 76 -5.13 -4.40 -28.61
N SER A 77 -5.11 -3.96 -29.88
CA SER A 77 -4.05 -4.29 -30.84
C SER A 77 -2.72 -3.68 -30.43
N ILE A 78 -2.72 -2.44 -29.92
CA ILE A 78 -1.50 -1.77 -29.42
C ILE A 78 -0.93 -2.50 -28.20
N ARG A 79 -1.79 -2.91 -27.25
CA ARG A 79 -1.36 -3.71 -26.09
C ARG A 79 -0.83 -5.09 -26.49
N ALA A 80 -1.48 -5.74 -27.45
CA ALA A 80 -1.02 -7.02 -27.97
C ALA A 80 0.37 -6.90 -28.63
N LEU A 81 0.59 -5.83 -29.40
CA LEU A 81 1.90 -5.55 -30.01
C LEU A 81 2.96 -5.26 -28.95
N SER A 82 2.67 -4.46 -27.93
CA SER A 82 3.63 -4.21 -26.85
C SER A 82 4.02 -5.50 -26.13
N CYS A 83 3.06 -6.36 -25.80
CA CYS A 83 3.34 -7.65 -25.17
C CYS A 83 4.16 -8.56 -26.09
N ALA A 84 3.85 -8.61 -27.39
CA ALA A 84 4.60 -9.40 -28.36
C ALA A 84 6.05 -8.90 -28.52
N CYS A 85 6.26 -7.57 -28.55
CA CYS A 85 7.60 -6.98 -28.58
C CYS A 85 8.41 -7.30 -27.32
N ILE A 86 7.79 -7.27 -26.13
CA ILE A 86 8.46 -7.60 -24.87
C ILE A 86 8.82 -9.09 -24.82
N LEU A 87 7.89 -9.98 -25.17
CA LEU A 87 8.15 -11.43 -25.26
C LEU A 87 9.27 -11.75 -26.25
N ARG A 88 9.33 -11.00 -27.36
CA ARG A 88 10.40 -11.14 -28.34
C ARG A 88 11.73 -10.62 -27.82
N LEU A 89 11.73 -9.50 -27.10
CA LEU A 89 12.92 -8.95 -26.46
C LEU A 89 13.50 -9.94 -25.45
N MET A 90 12.62 -10.58 -24.66
CA MET A 90 13.00 -11.63 -23.70
C MET A 90 13.62 -12.86 -24.40
N SER A 91 13.09 -13.28 -25.56
CA SER A 91 13.61 -14.42 -26.32
C SER A 91 14.89 -14.11 -27.11
N TRP A 92 15.23 -12.83 -27.32
CA TRP A 92 16.43 -12.43 -28.04
C TRP A 92 17.59 -12.02 -27.12
N LEU A 93 17.34 -11.20 -26.09
CA LEU A 93 18.36 -10.71 -25.15
C LEU A 93 18.53 -11.60 -23.92
N GLY A 94 17.58 -12.50 -23.67
CA GLY A 94 17.41 -13.11 -22.37
C GLY A 94 16.66 -12.21 -21.39
N LEU A 95 16.26 -12.80 -20.27
CA LEU A 95 15.37 -12.17 -19.31
C LEU A 95 16.05 -11.05 -18.50
N GLN A 96 17.29 -11.28 -18.04
CA GLN A 96 17.99 -10.34 -17.18
C GLN A 96 18.33 -9.03 -17.90
N PRO A 97 18.90 -9.01 -19.12
CA PRO A 97 19.12 -7.75 -19.83
C PRO A 97 17.82 -7.04 -20.23
N THR A 98 16.75 -7.80 -20.49
CA THR A 98 15.41 -7.22 -20.75
C THR A 98 14.88 -6.47 -19.53
N LEU A 99 15.03 -7.03 -18.32
CA LEU A 99 14.64 -6.36 -17.08
C LEU A 99 15.47 -5.09 -16.82
N TRP A 100 16.76 -5.11 -17.10
CA TRP A 100 17.61 -3.92 -17.01
C TRP A 100 17.17 -2.82 -17.98
N LEU A 101 16.83 -3.18 -19.22
CA LEU A 101 16.30 -2.24 -20.21
C LEU A 101 14.98 -1.63 -19.73
N LEU A 102 14.02 -2.46 -19.31
CA LEU A 102 12.74 -1.96 -18.80
C LEU A 102 12.91 -1.11 -17.54
N GLY A 103 13.83 -1.48 -16.65
CA GLY A 103 14.16 -0.73 -15.44
C GLY A 103 14.77 0.65 -15.75
N THR A 104 15.71 0.73 -16.70
CA THR A 104 16.28 2.02 -17.15
C THR A 104 15.23 2.92 -17.79
N VAL A 105 14.36 2.37 -18.64
CA VAL A 105 13.21 3.10 -19.21
C VAL A 105 12.28 3.58 -18.09
N ASN A 106 12.03 2.75 -17.07
CA ASN A 106 11.18 3.12 -15.94
C ASN A 106 11.76 4.28 -15.13
N VAL A 107 13.06 4.26 -14.85
CA VAL A 107 13.76 5.38 -14.21
C VAL A 107 13.66 6.63 -15.08
N ALA A 108 13.93 6.54 -16.39
CA ALA A 108 13.84 7.68 -17.29
C ALA A 108 12.43 8.29 -17.29
N ILE A 109 11.38 7.48 -17.46
CA ILE A 109 9.99 7.96 -17.44
C ILE A 109 9.62 8.56 -16.09
N SER A 110 10.05 7.94 -14.98
CA SER A 110 9.83 8.45 -13.63
C SER A 110 10.52 9.80 -13.40
N THR A 111 11.73 10.00 -13.93
CA THR A 111 12.41 11.31 -13.86
C THR A 111 11.68 12.38 -14.66
N VAL A 112 11.18 12.05 -15.86
CA VAL A 112 10.36 12.97 -16.67
C VAL A 112 9.07 13.31 -15.94
N HIS A 113 8.44 12.33 -15.29
CA HIS A 113 7.25 12.56 -14.48
C HIS A 113 7.52 13.50 -13.30
N LEU A 114 8.60 13.29 -12.54
CA LEU A 114 9.00 14.19 -11.45
C LEU A 114 9.24 15.62 -11.96
N VAL A 115 9.98 15.78 -13.06
CA VAL A 115 10.22 17.09 -13.69
C VAL A 115 8.90 17.74 -14.16
N SER A 116 7.94 16.95 -14.65
CA SER A 116 6.62 17.44 -15.05
C SER A 116 5.82 18.02 -13.88
N ILE A 117 5.89 17.41 -12.70
CA ILE A 117 5.21 17.87 -11.48
C ILE A 117 5.87 19.15 -10.97
N VAL A 118 7.20 19.13 -10.81
CA VAL A 118 7.99 20.29 -10.35
C VAL A 118 7.78 21.48 -11.30
N GLY A 119 7.72 21.21 -12.61
CA GLY A 119 7.41 22.18 -13.65
C GLY A 119 6.00 22.74 -13.54
N ASN A 120 4.98 21.92 -13.27
CA ASN A 120 3.59 22.36 -13.17
C ASN A 120 3.31 23.18 -11.90
N HIS A 121 3.82 22.74 -10.74
CA HIS A 121 3.65 23.42 -9.45
C HIS A 121 4.52 24.67 -9.32
N GLY A 122 5.60 24.78 -10.11
CA GLY A 122 6.51 25.92 -10.07
C GLY A 122 7.44 25.94 -8.87
N THR A 123 7.71 24.76 -8.30
CA THR A 123 8.62 24.58 -7.16
C THR A 123 10.07 24.88 -7.50
N PHE A 124 10.45 24.93 -8.79
CA PHE A 124 11.76 25.41 -9.26
C PHE A 124 12.12 26.84 -8.79
N ALA A 125 11.12 27.68 -8.49
CA ALA A 125 11.35 29.05 -8.02
C ALA A 125 11.59 29.14 -6.50
N ARG A 126 11.46 28.04 -5.75
CA ARG A 126 11.61 27.99 -4.29
C ARG A 126 12.97 27.40 -3.90
N SER A 127 13.43 27.71 -2.69
CA SER A 127 14.67 27.14 -2.12
C SER A 127 14.54 25.62 -1.88
N LEU A 128 15.64 24.88 -2.05
CA LEU A 128 15.69 23.42 -1.90
C LEU A 128 15.18 22.92 -0.53
N GLY A 129 15.40 23.69 0.55
CA GLY A 129 14.94 23.32 1.89
C GLY A 129 13.41 23.28 2.00
N HIS A 130 12.70 24.18 1.32
CA HIS A 130 11.23 24.17 1.28
C HIS A 130 10.70 23.09 0.34
N MET A 131 11.50 22.68 -0.64
CA MET A 131 11.18 21.58 -1.55
C MET A 131 11.09 20.24 -0.80
N LEU A 132 11.99 20.02 0.17
CA LEU A 132 12.03 18.79 0.98
C LEU A 132 10.95 18.73 2.07
N SER A 133 10.31 19.85 2.40
CA SER A 133 9.19 19.89 3.35
C SER A 133 7.84 19.51 2.72
N ASP A 134 7.77 19.46 1.39
CA ASP A 134 6.54 19.15 0.67
C ASP A 134 6.35 17.63 0.59
N MET A 135 5.37 17.10 1.32
CA MET A 135 5.11 15.67 1.42
C MET A 135 4.76 15.04 0.06
N GLU A 136 4.09 15.80 -0.82
CA GLU A 136 3.75 15.32 -2.16
C GLU A 136 5.00 15.11 -3.01
N LEU A 137 5.96 16.06 -2.96
CA LEU A 137 7.20 15.92 -3.69
C LEU A 137 8.10 14.82 -3.11
N LEU A 138 8.15 14.72 -1.78
CA LEU A 138 8.93 13.69 -1.09
C LEU A 138 8.47 12.28 -1.51
N TYR A 139 7.16 12.06 -1.66
CA TYR A 139 6.61 10.81 -2.19
C TYR A 139 7.20 10.48 -3.58
N HIS A 140 7.17 11.42 -4.52
CA HIS A 140 7.67 11.19 -5.89
C HIS A 140 9.21 11.03 -5.95
N VAL A 141 9.95 11.71 -5.07
CA VAL A 141 11.41 11.50 -4.91
C VAL A 141 11.70 10.12 -4.33
N SER A 142 10.91 9.67 -3.35
CA SER A 142 11.03 8.32 -2.78
C SER A 142 10.70 7.23 -3.81
N TYR A 143 9.68 7.44 -4.63
CA TYR A 143 9.32 6.57 -5.75
C TYR A 143 10.49 6.43 -6.73
N LEU A 144 11.10 7.54 -7.14
CA LEU A 144 12.29 7.52 -8.00
C LEU A 144 13.47 6.79 -7.35
N THR A 145 13.66 6.95 -6.04
CA THR A 145 14.70 6.24 -5.28
C THR A 145 14.50 4.73 -5.33
N VAL A 146 13.26 4.26 -5.13
CA VAL A 146 12.90 2.84 -5.25
C VAL A 146 13.09 2.33 -6.68
N CYS A 147 12.76 3.12 -7.71
CA CYS A 147 13.03 2.77 -9.11
C CYS A 147 14.52 2.52 -9.37
N VAL A 148 15.39 3.37 -8.80
CA VAL A 148 16.86 3.22 -8.90
C VAL A 148 17.33 1.99 -8.14
N LEU A 149 16.84 1.77 -6.90
CA LEU A 149 17.17 0.59 -6.10
C LEU A 149 16.75 -0.73 -6.77
N GLY A 150 15.61 -0.74 -7.47
CA GLY A 150 15.18 -1.89 -8.28
C GLY A 150 16.11 -2.20 -9.45
N LEU A 151 16.75 -1.17 -10.02
CA LEU A 151 17.68 -1.30 -11.13
C LEU A 151 19.08 -1.74 -10.69
N VAL A 152 19.64 -1.11 -9.64
CA VAL A 152 21.03 -1.36 -9.21
C VAL A 152 21.16 -2.40 -8.09
N GLY A 153 20.10 -2.60 -7.30
CA GLY A 153 20.11 -3.46 -6.12
C GLY A 153 19.52 -4.83 -6.39
N HIS A 154 18.18 -4.94 -6.39
CA HIS A 154 17.48 -6.20 -6.61
C HIS A 154 16.09 -5.99 -7.27
N PRO A 155 15.68 -6.83 -8.25
CA PRO A 155 14.39 -6.66 -8.93
C PRO A 155 13.16 -6.70 -8.02
N LEU A 156 13.25 -7.32 -6.84
CA LEU A 156 12.13 -7.34 -5.88
C LEU A 156 11.77 -5.96 -5.32
N PHE A 157 12.66 -4.97 -5.36
CA PHE A 157 12.30 -3.60 -4.95
C PHE A 157 11.22 -2.98 -5.84
N TYR A 158 11.05 -3.46 -7.08
CA TYR A 158 9.95 -3.03 -7.94
C TYR A 158 8.56 -3.32 -7.35
N SER A 159 8.44 -4.28 -6.42
CA SER A 159 7.17 -4.59 -5.74
C SER A 159 6.61 -3.40 -4.95
N VAL A 160 7.49 -2.58 -4.37
CA VAL A 160 7.09 -1.39 -3.61
C VAL A 160 6.45 -0.33 -4.52
N LEU A 161 6.84 -0.26 -5.80
CA LEU A 161 6.24 0.68 -6.75
C LEU A 161 4.76 0.38 -7.03
N LEU A 162 4.29 -0.85 -6.81
CA LEU A 162 2.88 -1.21 -6.99
C LEU A 162 1.97 -0.48 -5.98
N LEU A 163 2.51 -0.02 -4.85
CA LEU A 163 1.76 0.78 -3.87
C LEU A 163 1.29 2.12 -4.44
N ASP A 164 1.83 2.56 -5.58
CA ASP A 164 1.38 3.78 -6.27
C ASP A 164 -0.08 3.70 -6.74
N VAL A 165 -0.65 2.48 -6.88
CA VAL A 165 -2.09 2.30 -7.15
C VAL A 165 -2.96 2.99 -6.09
N LEU A 166 -2.48 3.07 -4.85
CA LEU A 166 -3.19 3.69 -3.73
C LEU A 166 -3.28 5.21 -3.88
N TYR A 167 -2.32 5.83 -4.56
CA TYR A 167 -2.30 7.27 -4.81
C TYR A 167 -3.06 7.62 -6.10
N GLN A 168 -3.03 6.76 -7.11
CA GLN A 168 -3.70 6.99 -8.38
C GLN A 168 -5.22 6.86 -8.29
N GLU A 169 -5.73 5.94 -7.46
CA GLU A 169 -7.16 5.67 -7.34
C GLU A 169 -7.75 6.33 -6.09
N GLU A 170 -8.54 7.38 -6.29
CA GLU A 170 -9.22 8.09 -5.19
C GLU A 170 -10.10 7.17 -4.34
N THR A 171 -10.69 6.14 -4.96
CA THR A 171 -11.56 5.16 -4.27
C THR A 171 -10.78 4.34 -3.25
N LEU A 172 -9.61 3.81 -3.63
CA LEU A 172 -8.72 3.06 -2.75
C LEU A 172 -8.12 3.94 -1.66
N LEU A 173 -7.75 5.18 -2.02
CA LEU A 173 -7.28 6.16 -1.04
C LEU A 173 -8.35 6.43 0.04
N ASN A 174 -9.62 6.51 -0.34
CA ASN A 174 -10.71 6.71 0.61
C ASN A 174 -10.89 5.51 1.55
N VAL A 175 -10.65 4.29 1.08
CA VAL A 175 -10.63 3.08 1.93
C VAL A 175 -9.46 3.13 2.93
N ILE A 176 -8.28 3.61 2.53
CA ILE A 176 -7.16 3.80 3.48
C ILE A 176 -7.46 4.94 4.46
N LYS A 177 -8.12 6.00 3.99
CA LYS A 177 -8.54 7.12 4.84
C LYS A 177 -9.53 6.70 5.91
N SER A 178 -10.40 5.71 5.69
CA SER A 178 -11.31 5.25 6.75
C SER A 178 -10.52 4.67 7.93
N VAL A 179 -9.49 3.86 7.67
CA VAL A 179 -8.63 3.29 8.72
C VAL A 179 -7.75 4.36 9.37
N THR A 180 -7.16 5.27 8.59
CA THR A 180 -6.19 6.25 9.11
C THR A 180 -6.83 7.44 9.84
N ARG A 181 -8.08 7.81 9.51
CA ARG A 181 -8.77 8.97 10.12
C ARG A 181 -9.00 8.79 11.63
N ASN A 182 -9.53 7.63 12.06
CA ASN A 182 -9.67 7.30 13.48
C ASN A 182 -8.56 6.35 13.95
N GLY A 183 -7.35 6.46 13.37
CA GLY A 183 -6.22 5.58 13.69
C GLY A 183 -5.89 5.54 15.19
N ARG A 184 -6.08 6.65 15.91
CA ARG A 184 -5.89 6.71 17.38
C ARG A 184 -6.80 5.71 18.11
N SER A 185 -8.07 5.61 17.73
CA SER A 185 -9.03 4.70 18.35
C SER A 185 -8.71 3.24 18.04
N ILE A 186 -8.28 2.95 16.80
CA ILE A 186 -7.83 1.61 16.39
C ILE A 186 -6.59 1.20 17.18
N ILE A 187 -5.59 2.09 17.29
CA ILE A 187 -4.37 1.83 18.07
C ILE A 187 -4.72 1.61 19.54
N LEU A 188 -5.59 2.42 20.15
CA LEU A 188 -6.01 2.25 21.54
C LEU A 188 -6.73 0.90 21.74
N THR A 189 -7.56 0.48 20.79
CA THR A 189 -8.25 -0.81 20.82
C THR A 189 -7.26 -1.97 20.67
N ALA A 190 -6.26 -1.85 19.80
CA ALA A 190 -5.19 -2.84 19.64
C ALA A 190 -4.32 -2.95 20.91
N VAL A 191 -4.04 -1.82 21.58
CA VAL A 191 -3.35 -1.80 22.88
C VAL A 191 -4.21 -2.47 23.95
N LEU A 192 -5.51 -2.20 24.00
CA LEU A 192 -6.43 -2.91 24.90
C LEU A 192 -6.42 -4.43 24.62
N ALA A 193 -6.47 -4.83 23.34
CA ALA A 193 -6.36 -6.23 22.93
C ALA A 193 -5.07 -6.87 23.44
N LEU A 194 -3.93 -6.19 23.27
CA LEU A 194 -2.63 -6.66 23.73
C LEU A 194 -2.58 -6.81 25.25
N ILE A 195 -3.13 -5.85 26.00
CA ILE A 195 -3.24 -5.91 27.46
C ILE A 195 -4.09 -7.11 27.89
N LEU A 196 -5.23 -7.34 27.23
CA LEU A 196 -6.10 -8.47 27.53
C LEU A 196 -5.41 -9.80 27.23
N VAL A 197 -4.80 -9.95 26.05
CA VAL A 197 -4.01 -11.14 25.70
C VAL A 197 -2.91 -11.37 26.74
N TYR A 198 -2.19 -10.33 27.15
CA TYR A 198 -1.16 -10.42 28.19
C TYR A 198 -1.70 -10.96 29.52
N LEU A 199 -2.87 -10.47 29.98
CA LEU A 199 -3.51 -10.97 31.21
C LEU A 199 -3.91 -12.44 31.08
N PHE A 200 -4.51 -12.84 29.95
CA PHE A 200 -4.85 -14.25 29.69
C PHE A 200 -3.60 -15.13 29.64
N SER A 201 -2.50 -14.67 29.03
CA SER A 201 -1.24 -15.41 28.98
C SER A 201 -0.60 -15.62 30.36
N ILE A 202 -0.73 -14.68 31.30
CA ILE A 202 -0.28 -14.89 32.69
C ILE A 202 -1.08 -16.02 33.34
N VAL A 203 -2.40 -16.02 33.19
CA VAL A 203 -3.27 -17.07 33.74
C VAL A 203 -2.94 -18.42 33.11
N ALA A 204 -2.77 -18.48 31.79
CA ALA A 204 -2.33 -19.68 31.07
C ALA A 204 -0.97 -20.19 31.56
N PHE A 205 0.00 -19.30 31.75
CA PHE A 205 1.34 -19.68 32.24
C PHE A 205 1.32 -20.23 33.67
N LEU A 206 0.46 -19.69 34.55
CA LEU A 206 0.38 -20.13 35.94
C LEU A 206 -0.39 -21.44 36.13
N PHE A 207 -1.45 -21.68 35.34
CA PHE A 207 -2.38 -22.80 35.56
C PHE A 207 -2.38 -23.87 34.46
N PHE A 208 -2.01 -23.52 33.22
CA PHE A 208 -2.18 -24.37 32.04
C PHE A 208 -0.89 -24.49 31.20
N ARG A 209 0.28 -24.24 31.79
CA ARG A 209 1.58 -24.24 31.08
C ARG A 209 1.84 -25.55 30.32
N ASP A 210 1.53 -26.69 30.94
CA ASP A 210 1.79 -28.01 30.37
C ASP A 210 0.82 -28.38 29.23
N ASP A 211 -0.27 -27.63 29.04
CA ASP A 211 -1.26 -27.88 28.00
C ASP A 211 -0.92 -27.24 26.64
N PHE A 212 0.12 -26.38 26.59
CA PHE A 212 0.62 -25.74 25.37
C PHE A 212 1.56 -26.67 24.59
N LEU A 213 0.97 -27.68 23.94
CA LEU A 213 1.67 -28.63 23.07
C LEU A 213 1.39 -28.29 21.62
N ILE A 214 2.40 -27.81 20.89
CA ILE A 214 2.29 -27.51 19.46
C ILE A 214 2.96 -28.64 18.69
N GLN A 215 2.27 -29.17 17.69
CA GLN A 215 2.86 -30.13 16.76
C GLN A 215 3.83 -29.39 15.83
N VAL A 216 5.09 -29.81 15.82
CA VAL A 216 6.14 -29.23 14.98
C VAL A 216 6.72 -30.33 14.10
N ASP A 217 6.87 -30.04 12.80
CA ASP A 217 7.59 -30.91 11.89
C ASP A 217 9.09 -30.86 12.22
N SER A 218 9.65 -31.96 12.73
CA SER A 218 11.09 -32.04 12.99
C SER A 218 11.89 -32.00 11.69
N SER A 219 12.69 -30.95 11.47
CA SER A 219 13.51 -30.80 10.26
C SER A 219 14.67 -31.81 10.13
N THR A 220 14.84 -32.69 11.10
CA THR A 220 15.98 -33.62 11.23
C THR A 220 15.94 -34.78 10.22
N SER A 221 14.80 -35.06 9.57
CA SER A 221 14.70 -36.13 8.57
C SER A 221 15.09 -35.71 7.14
N ARG A 222 15.54 -34.46 6.90
CA ARG A 222 15.99 -33.99 5.57
C ARG A 222 17.51 -33.97 5.35
N THR A 223 18.31 -34.65 6.16
CA THR A 223 19.77 -34.82 5.89
C THR A 223 20.21 -36.28 5.77
N THR A 224 19.27 -37.23 5.62
CA THR A 224 19.59 -38.62 5.23
C THR A 224 18.60 -39.20 4.22
N THR A 225 18.29 -38.45 3.17
CA THR A 225 18.14 -39.10 1.84
C THR A 225 19.44 -38.88 1.09
N ALA A 226 20.48 -39.58 1.56
CA ALA A 226 21.64 -39.93 0.77
C ALA A 226 21.20 -40.86 -0.38
N ALA A 227 20.54 -40.30 -1.38
CA ALA A 227 20.87 -40.70 -2.75
C ALA A 227 22.19 -39.97 -3.04
N ASP A 228 23.26 -40.72 -3.27
CA ASP A 228 24.68 -40.32 -3.33
C ASP A 228 25.44 -40.27 -1.98
N VAL A 229 25.55 -41.43 -1.32
CA VAL A 229 26.77 -41.78 -0.58
C VAL A 229 27.36 -43.02 -1.26
N PRO A 230 28.57 -42.96 -1.85
CA PRO A 230 29.29 -44.15 -2.25
C PRO A 230 29.51 -44.99 -0.99
N HIS A 231 29.08 -46.26 -1.02
CA HIS A 231 29.32 -47.24 0.03
C HIS A 231 30.71 -47.06 0.68
N PRO A 232 30.81 -46.81 2.00
CA PRO A 232 32.07 -47.02 2.69
C PRO A 232 32.19 -48.52 2.97
N ASP A 233 33.26 -49.11 2.44
CA ASP A 233 33.64 -50.50 2.67
C ASP A 233 33.57 -50.87 4.18
N PRO A 234 33.12 -52.09 4.52
CA PRO A 234 33.00 -52.55 5.91
C PRO A 234 34.34 -52.71 6.65
N ASN A 235 35.47 -52.41 6.00
CA ASN A 235 36.81 -52.56 6.57
C ASN A 235 37.44 -51.25 7.09
N TYR A 236 36.76 -50.10 6.97
CA TYR A 236 37.34 -48.82 7.43
C TYR A 236 37.22 -48.59 8.94
N LEU A 237 36.28 -49.26 9.63
CA LEU A 237 36.09 -49.13 11.08
C LEU A 237 36.97 -50.10 11.90
N GLU A 238 37.63 -51.06 11.26
CA GLU A 238 38.54 -51.99 11.94
C GLU A 238 39.96 -51.41 12.11
N GLY A 239 40.27 -50.31 11.41
CA GLY A 239 41.57 -49.63 11.46
C GLY A 239 41.72 -48.61 12.60
N PHE A 240 40.63 -48.00 13.07
CA PHE A 240 40.72 -46.93 14.08
C PHE A 240 40.80 -47.44 15.53
N CYS A 241 40.31 -48.65 15.82
CA CYS A 241 40.37 -49.23 17.17
C CYS A 241 41.66 -50.04 17.45
N LYS A 242 42.56 -50.22 16.47
CA LYS A 242 43.84 -50.94 16.65
C LYS A 242 45.07 -50.05 16.86
N ALA A 243 44.91 -48.72 16.83
CA ALA A 243 46.03 -47.77 16.98
C ALA A 243 46.10 -47.07 18.35
N ALA A 244 45.12 -47.29 19.24
CA ALA A 244 44.98 -46.48 20.46
C ALA A 244 45.18 -47.21 21.80
N ASN A 245 45.25 -48.55 21.88
CA ASN A 245 45.71 -49.23 23.11
C ASN A 245 46.17 -50.66 22.81
N GLY A 246 47.43 -50.95 23.12
CA GLY A 246 47.90 -52.32 23.19
C GLY A 246 47.24 -53.04 24.36
N GLY A 247 46.35 -53.99 24.06
CA GLY A 247 45.91 -55.05 24.98
C GLY A 247 44.88 -54.65 26.05
N GLN A 248 43.74 -55.35 26.02
CA GLN A 248 42.74 -55.53 27.09
C GLN A 248 42.01 -54.29 27.62
N GLU A 249 40.85 -53.97 27.01
CA GLU A 249 39.51 -53.71 27.65
C GLU A 249 38.45 -53.45 26.53
N PRO A 250 37.14 -53.78 26.70
CA PRO A 250 36.09 -53.48 25.72
C PRO A 250 35.52 -52.05 25.85
N CYS A 251 35.15 -51.41 24.72
CA CYS A 251 34.53 -50.06 24.70
C CYS A 251 33.17 -50.02 25.45
N PRO A 252 32.83 -48.91 26.15
CA PRO A 252 31.53 -48.76 26.79
C PRO A 252 30.43 -48.53 25.74
N GLN A 253 29.34 -49.29 25.84
CA GLN A 253 28.09 -49.00 25.14
C GLN A 253 27.35 -47.91 25.94
N GLU A 254 27.26 -46.70 25.41
CA GLU A 254 26.29 -45.73 25.91
C GLU A 254 24.88 -46.22 25.60
N ALA A 255 24.10 -46.38 26.67
CA ALA A 255 22.72 -46.83 26.62
C ALA A 255 21.84 -45.80 25.91
N LEU A 256 21.18 -46.21 24.83
CA LEU A 256 20.00 -45.51 24.32
C LEU A 256 18.85 -45.64 25.35
N PRO A 257 18.09 -44.58 25.66
CA PRO A 257 16.93 -44.70 26.52
C PRO A 257 15.86 -45.55 25.82
N ALA A 258 15.48 -46.65 26.47
CA ALA A 258 14.36 -47.48 26.11
C ALA A 258 13.04 -46.75 26.42
N GLY A 259 12.16 -46.67 25.42
CA GLY A 259 10.84 -46.09 25.53
C GLY A 259 10.11 -46.08 24.19
N ALA A 260 10.01 -47.24 23.54
CA ALA A 260 9.07 -47.46 22.44
C ALA A 260 7.83 -48.14 23.05
N ASP A 261 6.72 -47.39 23.12
CA ASP A 261 5.39 -47.98 23.19
C ASP A 261 4.87 -48.03 21.75
N ASP A 262 4.44 -49.22 21.34
CA ASP A 262 3.99 -49.56 20.00
C ASP A 262 2.65 -48.86 19.68
N GLY A 263 2.60 -48.19 18.53
CA GLY A 263 1.39 -47.55 18.01
C GLY A 263 1.60 -47.00 16.61
N ASP A 264 1.41 -47.86 15.61
CA ASP A 264 1.35 -47.60 14.17
C ASP A 264 0.60 -46.30 13.80
N SER A 265 1.36 -45.26 13.44
CA SER A 265 1.02 -44.28 12.40
C SER A 265 2.26 -43.44 12.08
N GLY A 266 2.71 -43.48 10.83
CA GLY A 266 3.86 -42.73 10.33
C GLY A 266 3.57 -41.23 10.22
N ASP A 267 3.61 -40.54 11.36
CA ASP A 267 3.58 -39.08 11.43
C ASP A 267 4.76 -38.62 12.30
N ASP A 268 5.77 -38.02 11.69
CA ASP A 268 6.97 -37.47 12.35
C ASP A 268 6.65 -36.18 13.14
N THR A 269 5.48 -36.10 13.80
CA THR A 269 5.03 -34.92 14.54
C THR A 269 5.41 -35.02 16.00
N VAL A 270 6.50 -34.33 16.38
CA VAL A 270 6.91 -34.20 17.77
C VAL A 270 6.17 -33.01 18.38
N GLY A 271 5.48 -33.23 19.50
CA GLY A 271 4.85 -32.15 20.27
C GLY A 271 5.88 -31.33 21.04
N GLU A 272 6.06 -30.06 20.70
CA GLU A 272 6.93 -29.11 21.38
C GLU A 272 6.15 -28.26 22.41
N ARG A 273 6.75 -28.02 23.57
CA ARG A 273 6.17 -27.17 24.62
C ARG A 273 6.38 -25.69 24.30
N ALA A 274 5.30 -24.97 24.00
CA ALA A 274 5.38 -23.59 23.51
C ALA A 274 5.21 -22.49 24.58
N CYS A 275 5.10 -22.85 25.87
CA CYS A 275 4.83 -21.92 26.98
C CYS A 275 5.82 -22.10 28.16
N ASP A 276 7.10 -22.40 27.88
CA ASP A 276 8.09 -22.58 28.97
C ASP A 276 8.57 -21.27 29.64
N SER A 277 8.47 -20.15 28.92
CA SER A 277 8.71 -18.80 29.42
C SER A 277 7.44 -17.96 29.24
N LEU A 278 7.21 -17.00 30.14
CA LEU A 278 6.08 -16.08 30.03
C LEU A 278 6.07 -15.34 28.68
N VAL A 279 7.24 -14.96 28.17
CA VAL A 279 7.35 -14.28 26.86
C VAL A 279 6.90 -15.21 25.73
N MET A 280 7.33 -16.47 25.75
CA MET A 280 6.88 -17.47 24.77
C MET A 280 5.39 -17.72 24.87
N CYS A 281 4.84 -17.81 26.09
CA CYS A 281 3.41 -17.97 26.28
C CYS A 281 2.59 -16.79 25.73
N ILE A 282 3.07 -15.55 25.90
CA ILE A 282 2.45 -14.35 25.32
C ILE A 282 2.50 -14.41 23.80
N VAL A 283 3.67 -14.71 23.21
CA VAL A 283 3.82 -14.80 21.75
C VAL A 283 2.95 -15.91 21.16
N THR A 284 2.93 -17.08 21.79
CA THR A 284 2.09 -18.22 21.38
C THR A 284 0.60 -17.88 21.47
N THR A 285 0.16 -17.24 22.57
CA THR A 285 -1.24 -16.80 22.74
C THR A 285 -1.62 -15.72 21.73
N LEU A 286 -0.72 -14.77 21.45
CA LEU A 286 -0.95 -13.69 20.49
C LEU A 286 -1.03 -14.22 19.06
N ASN A 287 -0.10 -15.08 18.65
CA ASN A 287 -0.03 -15.60 17.30
C ASN A 287 -1.15 -16.61 17.03
N HIS A 288 -1.22 -17.69 17.80
CA HIS A 288 -2.18 -18.76 17.53
C HIS A 288 -3.56 -18.47 18.13
N GLY A 289 -3.65 -17.80 19.28
CA GLY A 289 -4.92 -17.49 19.91
C GLY A 289 -5.75 -16.44 19.16
N LEU A 290 -5.13 -15.43 18.55
CA LEU A 290 -5.87 -14.42 17.76
C LEU A 290 -6.12 -14.86 16.30
N ARG A 291 -5.25 -15.68 15.73
CA ARG A 291 -5.31 -16.08 14.32
C ARG A 291 -6.17 -17.31 14.08
N ASN A 292 -6.21 -18.25 15.02
CA ASN A 292 -7.08 -19.41 14.94
C ASN A 292 -8.49 -18.98 15.36
N GLY A 293 -9.46 -19.15 14.47
CA GLY A 293 -10.80 -18.55 14.60
C GLY A 293 -11.60 -18.98 15.84
N GLY A 294 -11.27 -20.11 16.49
CA GLY A 294 -11.89 -20.58 17.74
C GLY A 294 -11.21 -20.09 19.02
N GLY A 295 -10.16 -19.28 18.91
CA GLY A 295 -9.40 -18.76 20.05
C GLY A 295 -8.28 -19.67 20.51
N ILE A 296 -7.80 -19.46 21.73
CA ILE A 296 -6.64 -20.19 22.28
C ILE A 296 -6.96 -21.66 22.60
N GLY A 297 -8.24 -22.01 22.78
CA GLY A 297 -8.69 -23.37 23.05
C GLY A 297 -8.34 -24.38 21.96
N ASP A 298 -8.23 -23.93 20.71
CA ASP A 298 -7.86 -24.77 19.56
C ASP A 298 -6.37 -25.17 19.56
N VAL A 299 -5.54 -24.46 20.34
CA VAL A 299 -4.08 -24.64 20.38
C VAL A 299 -3.67 -25.53 21.53
N LEU A 300 -4.36 -25.41 22.66
CA LEU A 300 -4.11 -26.24 23.83
C LEU A 300 -4.68 -27.64 23.60
N ARG A 301 -4.08 -28.61 24.29
CA ARG A 301 -4.60 -29.99 24.24
C ARG A 301 -6.06 -30.03 24.74
N PRO A 302 -6.91 -30.89 24.15
CA PRO A 302 -8.27 -31.08 24.64
C PRO A 302 -8.24 -31.69 26.06
N PRO A 303 -8.92 -31.08 27.05
CA PRO A 303 -8.89 -31.55 28.44
C PRO A 303 -9.75 -32.80 28.63
N SER A 304 -9.33 -33.70 29.53
CA SER A 304 -10.15 -34.86 29.90
C SER A 304 -11.24 -34.48 30.91
N SER A 305 -12.44 -35.08 30.81
CA SER A 305 -13.56 -34.82 31.73
C SER A 305 -13.29 -35.23 33.19
N LYS A 306 -12.23 -35.99 33.45
CA LYS A 306 -11.81 -36.46 34.78
C LYS A 306 -10.82 -35.53 35.48
N GLU A 307 -10.30 -34.52 34.78
CA GLU A 307 -9.32 -33.59 35.34
C GLU A 307 -9.99 -32.58 36.27
N PRO A 308 -9.38 -32.25 37.43
CA PRO A 308 -9.97 -31.34 38.40
C PRO A 308 -10.15 -29.91 37.87
N LEU A 309 -9.34 -29.52 36.87
CA LEU A 309 -9.37 -28.19 36.25
C LEU A 309 -10.20 -28.13 34.96
N TYR A 310 -10.95 -29.20 34.61
CA TYR A 310 -11.75 -29.25 33.38
C TYR A 310 -12.70 -28.06 33.23
N PHE A 311 -13.48 -27.75 34.26
CA PHE A 311 -14.43 -26.63 34.21
C PHE A 311 -13.73 -25.27 34.12
N ALA A 312 -12.63 -25.08 34.85
CA ALA A 312 -11.84 -23.86 34.79
C ALA A 312 -11.22 -23.65 33.40
N ARG A 313 -10.76 -24.72 32.75
CA ARG A 313 -10.25 -24.73 31.36
C ARG A 313 -11.33 -24.30 30.37
N VAL A 314 -12.52 -24.90 30.44
CA VAL A 314 -13.65 -24.55 29.56
C VAL A 314 -14.06 -23.08 29.73
N VAL A 315 -14.17 -22.59 30.98
CA VAL A 315 -14.49 -21.19 31.26
C VAL A 315 -13.41 -20.26 30.71
N TYR A 316 -12.13 -20.61 30.87
CA TYR A 316 -11.01 -19.83 30.33
C TYR A 316 -11.09 -19.72 28.80
N ASP A 317 -11.34 -20.82 28.08
CA ASP A 317 -11.45 -20.83 26.62
C ASP A 317 -12.64 -20.00 26.13
N LEU A 318 -13.80 -20.16 26.77
CA LEU A 318 -15.00 -19.39 26.45
C LEU A 318 -14.79 -17.90 26.73
N LEU A 319 -14.18 -17.53 27.86
CA LEU A 319 -13.88 -16.14 28.19
C LEU A 319 -12.92 -15.53 27.18
N PHE A 320 -11.86 -16.25 26.81
CA PHE A 320 -10.92 -15.79 25.80
C PHE A 320 -11.62 -15.57 24.45
N PHE A 321 -12.43 -16.53 24.00
CA PHE A 321 -13.17 -16.43 22.74
C PHE A 321 -14.16 -15.25 22.73
N PHE A 322 -15.03 -15.14 23.74
CA PHE A 322 -16.02 -14.06 23.77
C PHE A 322 -15.38 -12.68 23.97
N VAL A 323 -14.42 -12.54 24.88
CA VAL A 323 -13.84 -11.24 25.20
C VAL A 323 -12.86 -10.79 24.11
N VAL A 324 -11.89 -11.62 23.76
CA VAL A 324 -10.78 -11.21 22.88
C VAL A 324 -11.18 -11.29 21.41
N ILE A 325 -11.82 -12.38 20.98
CA ILE A 325 -12.19 -12.56 19.57
C ILE A 325 -13.49 -11.82 19.26
N ILE A 326 -14.59 -12.15 19.96
CA ILE A 326 -15.90 -11.59 19.60
C ILE A 326 -16.03 -10.11 19.95
N ILE A 327 -15.61 -9.67 21.13
CA ILE A 327 -15.77 -8.26 21.53
C ILE A 327 -14.64 -7.41 20.94
N VAL A 328 -13.38 -7.71 21.25
CA VAL A 328 -12.27 -6.80 20.93
C VAL A 328 -11.95 -6.76 19.43
N LEU A 329 -11.86 -7.90 18.74
CA LEU A 329 -11.55 -7.89 17.30
C LEU A 329 -12.68 -7.26 16.47
N ASN A 330 -13.95 -7.53 16.81
CA ASN A 330 -15.09 -6.89 16.15
C ASN A 330 -15.23 -5.41 16.50
N LEU A 331 -14.74 -4.94 17.65
CA LEU A 331 -14.67 -3.51 17.96
C LEU A 331 -13.78 -2.78 16.95
N ILE A 332 -12.64 -3.37 16.57
CA ILE A 332 -11.74 -2.79 15.54
C ILE A 332 -12.49 -2.64 14.21
N PHE A 333 -13.17 -3.70 13.75
CA PHE A 333 -13.99 -3.61 12.53
C PHE A 333 -15.16 -2.62 12.67
N GLY A 334 -15.78 -2.55 13.85
CA GLY A 334 -16.84 -1.60 14.17
C GLY A 334 -16.39 -0.15 14.00
N VAL A 335 -15.21 0.20 14.53
CA VAL A 335 -14.61 1.54 14.37
C VAL A 335 -14.33 1.83 12.88
N ILE A 336 -13.83 0.86 12.12
CA ILE A 336 -13.58 1.03 10.68
C ILE A 336 -14.90 1.26 9.92
N ILE A 337 -15.96 0.53 10.24
CA ILE A 337 -17.27 0.72 9.58
C ILE A 337 -17.86 2.10 9.91
N ASP A 338 -17.74 2.54 11.16
CA ASP A 338 -18.20 3.85 11.60
C ASP A 338 -17.48 4.98 10.86
N THR A 339 -16.15 4.92 10.76
CA THR A 339 -15.37 5.89 9.97
C THR A 339 -15.73 5.92 8.50
N PHE A 340 -16.11 4.77 7.92
CA PHE A 340 -16.53 4.71 6.52
C PHE A 340 -17.89 5.40 6.32
N ALA A 341 -18.81 5.24 7.27
CA ALA A 341 -20.08 5.95 7.29
C ALA A 341 -19.87 7.47 7.44
N ASP A 342 -18.97 7.90 8.31
CA ASP A 342 -18.62 9.32 8.49
C ASP A 342 -18.05 9.95 7.22
N LEU A 343 -17.08 9.29 6.57
CA LEU A 343 -16.47 9.78 5.33
C LEU A 343 -17.49 9.92 4.20
N ARG A 344 -18.46 8.99 4.13
CA ARG A 344 -19.55 9.05 3.16
C ARG A 344 -20.49 10.22 3.45
N SER A 345 -20.90 10.39 4.71
CA SER A 345 -21.79 11.47 5.13
C SER A 345 -21.15 12.85 4.91
N GLU A 346 -19.86 13.01 5.23
CA GLU A 346 -19.14 14.27 5.01
C GLU A 346 -19.01 14.59 3.51
N LYS A 347 -18.69 13.59 2.68
CA LYS A 347 -18.63 13.81 1.22
C LYS A 347 -20.00 14.23 0.68
N GLN A 348 -21.06 13.54 1.10
CA GLN A 348 -22.42 13.87 0.68
C GLN A 348 -22.83 15.28 1.14
N GLN A 349 -22.52 15.65 2.38
CA GLN A 349 -22.80 16.99 2.91
C GLN A 349 -22.05 18.08 2.13
N LYS A 350 -20.76 17.87 1.83
CA LYS A 350 -19.98 18.81 1.00
C LYS A 350 -20.57 18.96 -0.40
N ASP A 351 -20.93 17.86 -1.05
CA ASP A 351 -21.54 17.88 -2.38
C ASP A 351 -22.91 18.58 -2.36
N GLU A 352 -23.68 18.42 -1.29
CA GLU A 352 -24.97 19.09 -1.11
C GLU A 352 -24.80 20.60 -0.88
N THR A 353 -23.91 21.01 0.03
CA THR A 353 -23.60 22.43 0.26
C THR A 353 -23.06 23.11 -1.00
N LEU A 354 -22.18 22.47 -1.75
CA LEU A 354 -21.65 23.02 -3.01
C LEU A 354 -22.72 23.18 -4.09
N ARG A 355 -23.77 22.34 -4.10
CA ARG A 355 -24.87 22.40 -5.07
C ARG A 355 -25.96 23.38 -4.68
N ASN A 356 -26.16 23.58 -3.37
CA ASN A 356 -27.32 24.30 -2.86
C ASN A 356 -26.97 25.65 -2.22
N THR A 357 -25.71 25.95 -1.93
CA THR A 357 -25.32 27.19 -1.26
C THR A 357 -24.32 27.96 -2.12
N CYS A 358 -24.50 29.27 -2.27
CA CYS A 358 -23.56 30.11 -2.99
C CYS A 358 -22.26 30.30 -2.18
N PHE A 359 -21.09 30.03 -2.80
CA PHE A 359 -19.78 30.12 -2.13
C PHE A 359 -19.44 31.53 -1.60
N ILE A 360 -19.92 32.59 -2.26
CA ILE A 360 -19.56 33.97 -1.88
C ILE A 360 -20.47 34.47 -0.76
N CYS A 361 -21.80 34.47 -0.98
CA CYS A 361 -22.74 35.09 -0.05
C CYS A 361 -23.32 34.14 1.01
N GLY A 362 -23.17 32.83 0.84
CA GLY A 362 -23.72 31.82 1.75
C GLY A 362 -25.25 31.66 1.70
N LEU A 363 -25.92 32.19 0.67
CA LEU A 363 -27.35 32.00 0.48
C LEU A 363 -27.66 30.63 -0.13
N ASP A 364 -28.69 29.99 0.41
CA ASP A 364 -29.23 28.75 -0.13
C ASP A 364 -30.02 28.99 -1.41
N ARG A 365 -30.08 27.96 -2.24
CA ARG A 365 -30.77 27.93 -3.53
C ARG A 365 -32.25 28.27 -3.39
N SER A 366 -32.88 27.85 -2.30
CA SER A 366 -34.29 28.14 -1.98
C SER A 366 -34.56 29.64 -1.81
N ALA A 367 -33.55 30.45 -1.45
CA ALA A 367 -33.69 31.90 -1.33
C ALA A 367 -33.91 32.62 -2.68
N PHE A 368 -33.79 31.89 -3.80
CA PHE A 368 -33.93 32.41 -5.16
C PHE A 368 -35.21 31.93 -5.87
N ASP A 369 -35.98 31.01 -5.29
CA ASP A 369 -37.16 30.41 -5.94
C ASP A 369 -38.27 31.44 -6.25
N ASN A 370 -38.41 32.45 -5.40
CA ASN A 370 -39.40 33.54 -5.56
C ASN A 370 -38.78 34.86 -6.07
N LYS A 371 -37.54 34.82 -6.58
CA LYS A 371 -36.83 36.01 -7.09
C LYS A 371 -36.76 35.98 -8.61
N SER A 372 -36.53 37.15 -9.20
CA SER A 372 -36.40 37.29 -10.65
C SER A 372 -35.11 36.67 -11.22
N VAL A 373 -34.09 36.48 -10.37
CA VAL A 373 -32.79 35.92 -10.75
C VAL A 373 -32.71 34.48 -10.23
N SER A 374 -32.38 33.54 -11.12
CA SER A 374 -32.17 32.14 -10.76
C SER A 374 -30.84 31.93 -10.02
N PHE A 375 -30.75 30.88 -9.21
CA PHE A 375 -29.50 30.52 -8.51
C PHE A 375 -28.32 30.30 -9.48
N GLU A 376 -28.56 29.69 -10.64
CA GLU A 376 -27.52 29.43 -11.65
C GLU A 376 -26.98 30.73 -12.28
N GLU A 377 -27.87 31.69 -12.55
CA GLU A 377 -27.47 33.01 -13.05
C GLU A 377 -26.72 33.81 -11.97
N HIS A 378 -27.16 33.72 -10.72
CA HIS A 378 -26.50 34.35 -9.58
C HIS A 378 -25.05 33.88 -9.43
N ILE A 379 -24.78 32.57 -9.42
CA ILE A 379 -23.41 32.04 -9.24
C ILE A 379 -22.50 32.26 -10.47
N ARG A 380 -23.07 32.37 -11.67
CA ARG A 380 -22.29 32.53 -12.91
C ARG A 380 -21.99 33.98 -13.26
N CYS A 381 -22.91 34.90 -12.98
CA CYS A 381 -22.81 36.29 -13.40
C CYS A 381 -22.51 37.24 -12.23
N GLU A 382 -23.28 37.15 -11.13
CA GLU A 382 -23.16 38.06 -9.99
C GLU A 382 -22.03 37.63 -9.05
N HIS A 383 -22.07 36.39 -8.57
CA HIS A 383 -21.15 35.82 -7.58
C HIS A 383 -20.23 34.74 -8.18
N ASN A 384 -19.60 35.07 -9.31
CA ASN A 384 -18.62 34.21 -9.93
C ASN A 384 -17.29 34.22 -9.16
N LEU A 385 -16.87 33.07 -8.65
CA LEU A 385 -15.61 32.90 -7.91
C LEU A 385 -14.39 33.50 -8.63
N TRP A 386 -14.31 33.34 -9.95
CA TRP A 386 -13.16 33.78 -10.75
C TRP A 386 -13.12 35.29 -10.92
N HIS A 387 -14.26 35.97 -10.98
CA HIS A 387 -14.32 37.43 -11.10
C HIS A 387 -13.70 38.11 -9.87
N TYR A 388 -13.96 37.58 -8.66
CA TYR A 388 -13.32 38.05 -7.43
C TYR A 388 -11.80 37.88 -7.48
N LEU A 389 -11.30 36.70 -7.92
CA LEU A 389 -9.87 36.47 -8.07
C LEU A 389 -9.22 37.42 -9.09
N TYR A 390 -9.87 37.65 -10.23
CA TYR A 390 -9.38 38.58 -11.25
C TYR A 390 -9.33 40.02 -10.74
N PHE A 391 -10.34 40.46 -9.98
CA PHE A 391 -10.36 41.80 -9.40
C PHE A 391 -9.24 41.99 -8.37
N ILE A 392 -8.99 41.02 -7.49
CA ILE A 392 -7.86 41.08 -6.54
C ILE A 392 -6.53 41.17 -7.28
N VAL A 393 -6.35 40.37 -8.35
CA VAL A 393 -5.12 40.42 -9.15
C VAL A 393 -4.98 41.75 -9.89
N LEU A 394 -6.07 42.34 -10.38
CA LEU A 394 -6.10 43.66 -11.01
C LEU A 394 -5.61 44.73 -10.03
N VAL A 395 -6.20 44.82 -8.83
CA VAL A 395 -5.82 45.80 -7.80
C VAL A 395 -4.34 45.66 -7.40
N ARG A 396 -3.80 44.43 -7.36
CA ARG A 396 -2.39 44.18 -7.02
C ARG A 396 -1.39 44.52 -8.12
N VAL A 397 -1.84 44.68 -9.37
CA VAL A 397 -0.95 44.91 -10.54
C VAL A 397 -1.11 46.31 -11.11
N LYS A 398 -2.30 46.90 -11.01
CA LYS A 398 -2.62 48.24 -11.50
C LYS A 398 -1.92 49.31 -10.66
N ASP A 399 -1.56 50.44 -11.28
CA ASP A 399 -0.89 51.54 -10.60
C ASP A 399 -1.86 52.20 -9.59
N PRO A 400 -1.43 52.46 -8.34
CA PRO A 400 -2.29 53.08 -7.32
C PRO A 400 -2.86 54.45 -7.70
N THR A 401 -2.20 55.19 -8.60
CA THR A 401 -2.67 56.50 -9.07
C THR A 401 -3.84 56.42 -10.05
N GLU A 402 -4.05 55.25 -10.66
CA GLU A 402 -5.14 54.98 -11.60
C GLU A 402 -6.34 54.28 -10.94
N PHE A 403 -6.30 54.10 -9.62
CA PHE A 403 -7.39 53.45 -8.91
C PHE A 403 -8.67 54.26 -8.99
N THR A 404 -9.78 53.58 -9.28
CA THR A 404 -11.12 54.14 -9.07
C THR A 404 -11.43 54.20 -7.58
N GLY A 405 -12.44 54.99 -7.17
CA GLY A 405 -12.85 55.09 -5.76
C GLY A 405 -13.06 53.72 -5.08
N PRO A 406 -13.84 52.80 -5.69
CA PRO A 406 -14.00 51.44 -5.16
C PRO A 406 -12.71 50.61 -5.12
N GLU A 407 -11.84 50.71 -6.14
CA GLU A 407 -10.56 50.00 -6.15
C GLU A 407 -9.65 50.46 -5.01
N SER A 408 -9.57 51.76 -4.75
CA SER A 408 -8.80 52.33 -3.64
C SER A 408 -9.34 51.89 -2.28
N TYR A 409 -10.66 51.78 -2.13
CA TYR A 409 -11.28 51.26 -0.92
C TYR A 409 -10.88 49.79 -0.69
N VAL A 410 -10.98 48.95 -1.72
CA VAL A 410 -10.62 47.53 -1.61
C VAL A 410 -9.13 47.33 -1.35
N ASP A 411 -8.25 48.12 -1.98
CA ASP A 411 -6.80 48.06 -1.71
C ASP A 411 -6.48 48.37 -0.25
N THR A 412 -7.15 49.36 0.34
CA THR A 412 -7.01 49.72 1.75
C THR A 412 -7.43 48.56 2.66
N MET A 413 -8.61 47.99 2.41
CA MET A 413 -9.14 46.85 3.18
C MET A 413 -8.24 45.60 3.08
N ILE A 414 -7.66 45.35 1.90
CA ILE A 414 -6.70 44.26 1.69
C ILE A 414 -5.41 44.47 2.48
N LYS A 415 -4.92 45.70 2.57
CA LYS A 415 -3.73 46.04 3.38
C LYS A 415 -3.98 45.87 4.88
N GLU A 416 -5.20 46.16 5.32
CA GLU A 416 -5.64 46.03 6.71
C GLU A 416 -6.06 44.58 7.08
N ASN A 417 -6.04 43.65 6.12
CA ASN A 417 -6.53 42.26 6.27
C ASN A 417 -8.00 42.17 6.74
N GLU A 418 -8.85 43.14 6.39
CA GLU A 418 -10.28 43.09 6.71
C GLU A 418 -11.09 42.41 5.58
N PRO A 419 -11.78 41.28 5.83
CA PRO A 419 -12.54 40.57 4.80
C PRO A 419 -13.90 41.19 4.47
N ARG A 420 -14.23 42.37 5.00
CA ARG A 420 -15.54 43.04 4.86
C ARG A 420 -15.93 43.40 3.42
N VAL A 421 -14.98 43.34 2.49
CA VAL A 421 -15.19 43.56 1.06
C VAL A 421 -16.00 42.43 0.42
N VAL A 422 -15.99 41.23 1.00
CA VAL A 422 -16.74 40.08 0.48
C VAL A 422 -18.15 40.09 1.09
N PRO A 423 -19.22 40.06 0.27
CA PRO A 423 -20.58 40.01 0.77
C PRO A 423 -20.80 38.76 1.65
N SER A 424 -21.23 38.95 2.90
CA SER A 424 -21.57 37.84 3.80
C SER A 424 -22.99 38.01 4.32
N HIS A 425 -23.85 37.01 4.07
CA HIS A 425 -25.24 36.94 4.54
C HIS A 425 -26.12 38.20 4.31
N ALA A 426 -25.70 39.12 3.44
CA ALA A 426 -26.43 40.35 3.17
C ALA A 426 -27.55 40.07 2.16
N GLY A 427 -28.79 40.21 2.61
CA GLY A 427 -30.04 39.96 1.88
C GLY A 427 -30.33 40.87 0.68
N HIS A 428 -29.31 41.35 -0.04
CA HIS A 428 -29.47 42.07 -1.29
C HIS A 428 -28.85 41.26 -2.42
N VAL A 429 -29.72 40.58 -3.17
CA VAL A 429 -29.43 40.11 -4.52
C VAL A 429 -29.50 41.38 -5.37
N PRO A 430 -28.38 41.91 -5.89
CA PRO A 430 -28.45 43.08 -6.77
C PRO A 430 -29.21 42.65 -8.01
N SER A 431 -30.42 43.17 -8.20
CA SER A 431 -31.20 42.91 -9.41
C SER A 431 -30.37 43.31 -10.62
N CYS A 432 -30.17 42.39 -11.56
CA CYS A 432 -29.55 42.61 -12.86
C CYS A 432 -30.25 43.79 -13.59
N GLY A 433 -29.70 44.99 -13.39
CA GLY A 433 -30.00 46.13 -14.23
C GLY A 433 -29.35 45.87 -15.58
N ARG A 434 -30.15 45.58 -16.60
CA ARG A 434 -29.73 45.80 -17.99
C ARG A 434 -29.26 47.24 -18.11
N GLY A 435 -27.96 47.46 -18.11
CA GLY A 435 -27.40 48.79 -18.34
C GLY A 435 -25.90 48.83 -18.11
N ARG A 436 -25.15 48.95 -19.23
CA ARG A 436 -23.87 49.66 -19.43
C ARG A 436 -22.87 49.58 -18.27
N VAL A 437 -21.67 49.03 -18.45
CA VAL A 437 -20.62 49.51 -19.36
C VAL A 437 -19.79 48.34 -19.86
#